data_AF-A0A524NTN8-F1
#
_entry.id   AF-A0A524NTN8-F1
#
_cell.length_a   1.000
_cell.length_b   1.000
_cell.length_c   1.000
_cell.angle_alpha   90.00
_cell.angle_beta   90.00
_cell.angle_gamma   90.00
#
_symmetry.space_group_name_H-M   'P 1'
#
loop_
_entity.id
_entity.type
_entity.pdbx_description
1 polymer ?
#
loop_
_entity_poly.entity_id
_entity_poly.type
_entity_poly.pdbx_seq_one_letter_code
_entity_poly.pdbx_strand_id
1 'polypeptide(L)'
;VCNMSIEAGARAGMIGPDETTLEYLKGRERVPQGAEWDAAVERWSQLRTDEGAKFDKTVVLDANKLEPMITYGTNPGMGMQIGETIPLPSSFDDFSQQAAFEKSMLYMGLEPGQPLLGQKIDVVFIGSCTNSRISDLRMAAGVFSGRKVADGVRTLVVPGSHDIKKQAESEGLDQIFKEAGAEWREPGCSMCIAMNGDNLEPGQYAVSTSNRNFEGRQGKGGRTFLASPLTAAAAAITGKVTDPRSLLLS
;
A
#
# COMPACT_ATOMS: atom_id res chain seq x y z
N VAL A 1 -8.94 1.34 -0.60
CA VAL A 1 -9.84 2.26 -1.32
C VAL A 1 -10.24 3.45 -0.46
N CYS A 2 -11.17 3.34 0.50
CA CYS A 2 -11.64 4.52 1.26
C CYS A 2 -10.54 5.30 2.00
N ASN A 3 -9.52 4.61 2.53
CA ASN A 3 -8.37 5.27 3.15
C ASN A 3 -7.67 6.29 2.22
N MET A 4 -7.63 5.99 0.91
CA MET A 4 -6.94 6.81 -0.08
C MET A 4 -7.84 7.85 -0.77
N SER A 5 -9.10 8.00 -0.35
CA SER A 5 -10.02 8.95 -1.01
C SER A 5 -9.56 10.40 -0.83
N ILE A 6 -8.93 10.71 0.31
CA ILE A 6 -8.44 12.06 0.60
C ILE A 6 -7.23 12.43 -0.26
N GLU A 7 -6.42 11.46 -0.68
CA GLU A 7 -5.33 11.66 -1.65
C GLU A 7 -5.87 12.04 -3.04
N ALA A 8 -7.11 11.65 -3.38
CA ALA A 8 -7.83 12.12 -4.57
C ALA A 8 -8.60 13.43 -4.35
N GLY A 9 -8.43 14.08 -3.19
CA GLY A 9 -9.11 15.33 -2.83
C GLY A 9 -10.56 15.16 -2.38
N ALA A 10 -11.03 13.93 -2.18
CA ALA A 10 -12.41 13.69 -1.75
C ALA A 10 -12.60 14.02 -0.26
N ARG A 11 -13.76 14.59 0.08
CA ARG A 11 -14.16 14.83 1.48
C ARG A 11 -14.41 13.53 2.26
N ALA A 12 -14.89 12.49 1.57
CA ALA A 12 -15.14 11.17 2.13
C ALA A 12 -15.04 10.09 1.05
N GLY A 13 -14.67 8.88 1.46
CA GLY A 13 -14.77 7.67 0.65
C GLY A 13 -15.72 6.69 1.34
N MET A 14 -16.74 6.22 0.63
CA MET A 14 -17.80 5.38 1.19
C MET A 14 -18.02 4.14 0.32
N ILE A 15 -18.28 3.01 0.98
CA ILE A 15 -18.70 1.76 0.37
C ILE A 15 -19.98 1.35 1.09
N GLY A 16 -21.04 1.08 0.33
CA GLY A 16 -22.32 0.64 0.89
C GLY A 16 -22.15 -0.73 1.58
N PRO A 17 -22.80 -0.97 2.73
CA PRO A 17 -22.65 -2.21 3.45
C PRO A 17 -23.27 -3.40 2.70
N ASP A 18 -22.59 -4.53 2.81
CA ASP A 18 -22.95 -5.82 2.25
C ASP A 18 -22.77 -6.94 3.27
N GLU A 19 -23.03 -8.17 2.84
CA GLU A 19 -22.87 -9.36 3.69
C GLU A 19 -21.47 -9.45 4.28
N THR A 20 -20.43 -9.21 3.47
CA THR A 20 -19.03 -9.15 3.94
C THR A 20 -18.84 -8.15 5.08
N THR A 21 -19.46 -6.97 4.96
CA THR A 21 -19.41 -5.92 5.98
C THR A 21 -20.10 -6.38 7.27
N LEU A 22 -21.27 -7.01 7.16
CA LEU A 22 -22.04 -7.51 8.30
C LEU A 22 -21.32 -8.66 9.00
N GLU A 23 -20.77 -9.61 8.24
CA GLU A 23 -19.95 -10.71 8.76
C GLU A 23 -18.71 -10.19 9.48
N TYR A 24 -18.03 -9.20 8.90
CA TYR A 24 -16.87 -8.58 9.54
C TYR A 24 -17.23 -7.96 10.90
N LEU A 25 -18.42 -7.37 11.05
CA LEU A 25 -18.87 -6.73 12.29
C LEU A 25 -19.38 -7.72 13.34
N LYS A 26 -20.03 -8.81 12.93
CA LYS A 26 -20.73 -9.74 13.81
C LYS A 26 -19.82 -10.26 14.93
N GLY A 27 -20.31 -10.18 16.18
CA GLY A 27 -19.60 -10.70 17.35
C GLY A 27 -18.43 -9.85 17.86
N ARG A 28 -18.16 -8.66 17.28
CA ARG A 28 -17.16 -7.73 17.83
C ARG A 28 -17.66 -7.07 19.11
N GLU A 29 -16.72 -6.74 20.00
CA GLU A 29 -16.98 -6.23 21.36
C GLU A 29 -17.99 -5.08 21.44
N ARG A 30 -17.98 -4.14 20.49
CA ARG A 30 -18.82 -2.94 20.49
C ARG A 30 -19.99 -3.00 19.51
N VAL A 31 -20.24 -4.17 18.94
CA VAL A 31 -21.33 -4.38 17.99
C VAL A 31 -22.56 -4.90 18.75
N PRO A 32 -23.78 -4.41 18.43
CA PRO A 32 -25.01 -4.91 19.05
C PRO A 32 -25.14 -6.42 18.97
N GLN A 33 -25.89 -7.02 19.89
CA GLN A 33 -26.05 -8.48 20.00
C GLN A 33 -27.55 -8.85 20.05
N GLY A 34 -27.87 -10.10 19.72
CA GLY A 34 -29.24 -10.62 19.78
C GLY A 34 -30.24 -9.79 18.96
N ALA A 35 -31.39 -9.45 19.54
CA ALA A 35 -32.42 -8.68 18.84
C ALA A 35 -31.95 -7.27 18.39
N GLU A 36 -31.02 -6.64 19.11
CA GLU A 36 -30.45 -5.35 18.69
C GLU A 36 -29.53 -5.49 17.48
N TRP A 37 -28.84 -6.63 17.35
CA TRP A 37 -28.07 -6.96 16.16
C TRP A 37 -29.00 -7.10 14.95
N ASP A 38 -30.09 -7.85 15.08
CA ASP A 38 -31.04 -8.09 13.98
C ASP A 38 -31.66 -6.77 13.49
N ALA A 39 -32.07 -5.90 14.42
CA ALA A 39 -32.58 -4.56 14.09
C ALA A 39 -31.50 -3.66 13.45
N ALA A 40 -30.25 -3.75 13.91
CA ALA A 40 -29.14 -2.99 13.33
C ALA A 40 -28.83 -3.46 11.90
N VAL A 41 -28.81 -4.77 11.65
CA VAL A 41 -28.63 -5.36 10.32
C VAL A 41 -29.72 -4.92 9.37
N GLU A 42 -30.99 -4.95 9.79
CA GLU A 42 -32.11 -4.47 8.99
C GLU A 42 -31.88 -3.01 8.58
N ARG A 43 -31.54 -2.14 9.54
CA ARG A 43 -31.26 -0.72 9.28
C ARG A 43 -30.05 -0.50 8.38
N TRP A 44 -28.92 -1.16 8.67
CA TRP A 44 -27.68 -0.95 7.93
C TRP A 44 -27.76 -1.46 6.50
N SER A 45 -28.50 -2.54 6.25
CA SER A 45 -28.72 -3.08 4.91
C SER A 45 -29.41 -2.08 3.97
N GLN A 46 -30.13 -1.10 4.51
CA GLN A 46 -30.77 -0.03 3.75
C GLN A 46 -29.82 1.15 3.42
N LEU A 47 -28.60 1.19 3.96
CA LEU A 47 -27.63 2.29 3.73
C LEU A 47 -26.91 2.15 2.38
N ARG A 48 -27.65 1.83 1.33
CA ARG A 48 -27.16 1.68 -0.04
C ARG A 48 -27.59 2.88 -0.89
N THR A 49 -26.98 3.01 -2.07
CA THR A 49 -27.39 4.02 -3.05
C THR A 49 -28.83 3.77 -3.49
N ASP A 50 -29.68 4.80 -3.41
CA ASP A 50 -31.06 4.75 -3.88
C ASP A 50 -31.14 4.51 -5.40
N GLU A 51 -32.20 3.81 -5.83
CA GLU A 51 -32.49 3.66 -7.25
C GLU A 51 -32.73 5.03 -7.90
N GLY A 52 -32.08 5.27 -9.05
CA GLY A 52 -32.17 6.56 -9.76
C GLY A 52 -31.33 7.69 -9.16
N ALA A 53 -30.50 7.43 -8.15
CA ALA A 53 -29.55 8.41 -7.65
C ALA A 53 -28.66 8.97 -8.77
N LYS A 54 -28.46 10.28 -8.78
CA LYS A 54 -27.64 10.98 -9.77
C LYS A 54 -26.30 11.36 -9.17
N PHE A 55 -25.24 11.15 -9.94
CA PHE A 55 -23.88 11.53 -9.60
C PHE A 55 -23.37 12.56 -10.61
N ASP A 56 -22.67 13.60 -10.15
CA ASP A 56 -22.08 14.62 -11.03
C ASP A 56 -21.11 14.01 -12.05
N LYS A 57 -20.39 12.95 -11.63
CA LYS A 57 -19.50 12.17 -12.48
C LYS A 57 -19.51 10.70 -12.06
N THR A 58 -19.54 9.81 -13.04
CA THR A 58 -19.35 8.38 -12.85
C THR A 58 -18.07 7.95 -13.55
N VAL A 59 -17.21 7.20 -12.85
CA VAL A 59 -15.99 6.60 -13.40
C VAL A 59 -16.10 5.10 -13.25
N VAL A 60 -15.99 4.37 -14.36
CA VAL A 60 -16.02 2.91 -14.39
C VAL A 60 -14.60 2.41 -14.58
N LEU A 61 -14.13 1.57 -13.67
CA LEU A 61 -12.81 0.94 -13.72
C LEU A 61 -12.97 -0.56 -13.94
N ASP A 62 -12.39 -1.09 -15.01
CA ASP A 62 -12.38 -2.52 -15.30
C ASP A 62 -11.22 -3.19 -14.55
N ALA A 63 -11.56 -3.92 -13.49
CA ALA A 63 -10.57 -4.60 -12.64
C ALA A 63 -9.78 -5.68 -13.39
N ASN A 64 -10.29 -6.22 -14.51
CA ASN A 64 -9.58 -7.23 -15.30
C ASN A 64 -8.36 -6.65 -16.04
N LYS A 65 -8.29 -5.32 -16.16
CA LYS A 65 -7.17 -4.61 -16.79
C LYS A 65 -6.15 -4.09 -15.77
N LEU A 66 -6.39 -4.30 -14.47
CA LEU A 66 -5.46 -3.86 -13.44
C LEU A 66 -4.25 -4.80 -13.37
N GLU A 67 -3.09 -4.22 -13.62
CA GLU A 67 -1.80 -4.85 -13.35
C GLU A 67 -1.26 -4.40 -11.98
N PRO A 68 -0.22 -5.05 -11.42
CA PRO A 68 0.47 -4.51 -10.27
C PRO A 68 0.93 -3.06 -10.55
N MET A 69 0.60 -2.14 -9.64
CA MET A 69 0.89 -0.72 -9.77
C MET A 69 2.04 -0.30 -8.87
N ILE A 70 2.75 0.75 -9.26
CA ILE A 70 3.79 1.40 -8.47
C ILE A 70 3.79 2.91 -8.73
N THR A 71 4.11 3.74 -7.74
CA THR A 71 4.37 5.16 -8.01
C THR A 71 5.77 5.39 -8.51
N TYR A 72 5.96 6.34 -9.41
CA TYR A 72 7.28 6.74 -9.91
C TYR A 72 7.76 8.10 -9.37
N GLY A 73 6.85 8.92 -8.84
CA GLY A 73 7.15 10.28 -8.39
C GLY A 73 7.02 10.49 -6.88
N THR A 74 6.79 11.74 -6.49
CA THR A 74 6.74 12.21 -5.10
C THR A 74 5.33 12.41 -4.54
N ASN A 75 4.30 11.87 -5.19
CA ASN A 75 2.95 11.86 -4.61
C ASN A 75 2.15 10.65 -5.11
N PRO A 76 1.04 10.29 -4.41
CA PRO A 76 0.25 9.10 -4.75
C PRO A 76 -0.42 9.14 -6.11
N GLY A 77 -0.61 10.32 -6.72
CA GLY A 77 -1.19 10.47 -8.04
C GLY A 77 -0.22 10.12 -9.18
N MET A 78 1.08 10.04 -8.90
CA MET A 78 2.11 9.67 -9.88
C MET A 78 2.31 8.16 -9.92
N GLY A 79 1.22 7.43 -10.22
CA GLY A 79 1.16 5.97 -10.33
C GLY A 79 1.24 5.50 -11.78
N MET A 80 1.86 4.33 -12.01
CA MET A 80 1.92 3.65 -13.31
C MET A 80 1.82 2.13 -13.12
N GLN A 81 1.53 1.38 -14.18
CA GLN A 81 1.64 -0.07 -14.13
C GLN A 81 3.12 -0.44 -13.98
N ILE A 82 3.42 -1.50 -13.24
CA ILE A 82 4.81 -1.85 -12.92
C ILE A 82 5.64 -2.19 -14.16
N GLY A 83 5.00 -2.69 -15.22
CA GLY A 83 5.63 -3.02 -16.49
C GLY A 83 5.83 -1.83 -17.44
N GLU A 84 5.27 -0.66 -17.13
CA GLU A 84 5.40 0.54 -17.96
C GLU A 84 6.70 1.31 -17.66
N THR A 85 6.96 2.31 -18.50
CA THR A 85 8.07 3.26 -18.31
C THR A 85 7.55 4.57 -17.73
N ILE A 86 8.43 5.30 -17.05
CA ILE A 86 8.12 6.63 -16.51
C ILE A 86 7.66 7.54 -17.67
N PRO A 87 6.55 8.30 -17.53
CA PRO A 87 6.08 9.21 -18.57
C PRO A 87 7.15 10.19 -19.05
N LEU A 88 7.03 10.66 -20.29
CA LEU A 88 7.88 11.72 -20.81
C LEU A 88 7.29 13.09 -20.42
N PRO A 89 8.11 14.15 -20.29
CA PRO A 89 7.60 15.51 -20.04
C PRO A 89 6.57 15.95 -21.08
N SER A 90 6.74 15.51 -22.34
CA SER A 90 5.82 15.80 -23.44
C SER A 90 4.44 15.14 -23.32
N SER A 91 4.24 14.23 -22.35
CA SER A 91 2.95 13.58 -22.08
C SER A 91 1.99 14.45 -21.27
N PHE A 92 2.44 15.60 -20.75
CA PHE A 92 1.61 16.52 -19.98
C PHE A 92 1.29 17.77 -20.81
N ASP A 93 0.02 18.12 -20.92
CA ASP A 93 -0.41 19.29 -21.71
C ASP A 93 -0.20 20.63 -20.98
N ASP A 94 -0.14 20.59 -19.64
CA ASP A 94 -0.06 21.77 -18.79
C ASP A 94 1.36 22.01 -18.27
N PHE A 95 1.84 23.24 -18.42
CA PHE A 95 3.20 23.62 -18.01
C PHE A 95 3.44 23.45 -16.50
N SER A 96 2.43 23.67 -15.66
CA SER A 96 2.57 23.48 -14.22
C SER A 96 2.72 22.00 -13.85
N GLN A 97 2.02 21.11 -14.56
CA GLN A 97 2.18 19.66 -14.42
C GLN A 97 3.55 19.20 -14.91
N GLN A 98 4.04 19.72 -16.04
CA GLN A 98 5.39 19.45 -16.54
C GLN A 98 6.46 19.85 -15.50
N ALA A 99 6.39 21.07 -14.99
CA ALA A 99 7.35 21.55 -13.99
C ALA A 99 7.30 20.74 -12.68
N ALA A 100 6.09 20.35 -12.23
CA ALA A 100 5.93 19.48 -11.06
C ALA A 100 6.50 18.07 -11.30
N PHE A 101 6.30 17.51 -12.50
CA PHE A 101 6.87 16.24 -12.92
C PHE A 101 8.41 16.29 -12.94
N GLU A 102 9.00 17.31 -13.57
CA GLU A 102 10.47 17.47 -13.64
C GLU A 102 11.09 17.60 -12.25
N LYS A 103 10.48 18.40 -11.36
CA LYS A 103 10.92 18.51 -9.97
C LYS A 103 10.87 17.16 -9.25
N SER A 104 9.80 16.41 -9.45
CA SER A 104 9.63 15.06 -8.88
C SER A 104 10.71 14.10 -9.38
N MET A 105 11.04 14.13 -10.67
CA MET A 105 12.11 13.31 -11.25
C MET A 105 13.48 13.67 -10.70
N LEU A 106 13.78 14.96 -10.55
CA LEU A 106 15.01 15.43 -9.93
C LEU A 106 15.13 14.95 -8.48
N TYR A 107 14.05 15.06 -7.69
CA TYR A 107 14.02 14.57 -6.31
C TYR A 107 14.25 13.05 -6.25
N MET A 108 13.50 12.31 -7.07
CA MET A 108 13.57 10.86 -7.16
C MET A 108 14.88 10.38 -7.80
N GLY A 109 15.66 11.25 -8.44
CA GLY A 109 16.87 10.87 -9.18
C GLY A 109 16.56 9.85 -10.29
N LEU A 110 15.47 10.07 -11.04
CA LEU A 110 15.00 9.18 -12.09
C LEU A 110 14.96 9.92 -13.42
N GLU A 111 15.21 9.19 -14.51
CA GLU A 111 15.13 9.69 -15.88
C GLU A 111 13.76 9.37 -16.48
N PRO A 112 13.10 10.32 -17.17
CA PRO A 112 11.89 10.04 -17.94
C PRO A 112 12.09 8.94 -18.98
N GLY A 113 11.08 8.11 -19.22
CA GLY A 113 11.12 7.02 -20.20
C GLY A 113 11.85 5.76 -19.75
N GLN A 114 12.54 5.75 -18.59
CA GLN A 114 13.15 4.53 -18.06
C GLN A 114 12.10 3.63 -17.38
N PRO A 115 12.27 2.30 -17.39
CA PRO A 115 11.45 1.40 -16.59
C PRO A 115 11.83 1.49 -15.10
N LEU A 116 10.88 1.24 -14.21
CA LEU A 116 11.21 1.05 -12.78
C LEU A 116 11.60 -0.39 -12.45
N LEU A 117 11.17 -1.38 -13.23
CA LEU A 117 11.60 -2.76 -13.03
C LEU A 117 13.13 -2.86 -13.02
N GLY A 118 13.66 -3.44 -11.94
CA GLY A 118 15.10 -3.57 -11.73
C GLY A 118 15.76 -2.39 -11.01
N GLN A 119 15.04 -1.28 -10.76
CA GLN A 119 15.54 -0.19 -9.91
C GLN A 119 15.91 -0.73 -8.54
N LYS A 120 17.17 -0.56 -8.14
CA LYS A 120 17.65 -0.99 -6.82
C LYS A 120 16.96 -0.22 -5.70
N ILE A 121 16.74 -0.91 -4.59
CA ILE A 121 16.09 -0.37 -3.41
C ILE A 121 16.91 -0.71 -2.17
N ASP A 122 16.83 0.14 -1.17
CA ASP A 122 17.59 0.02 0.07
C ASP A 122 16.69 -0.41 1.22
N VAL A 123 15.42 -0.02 1.17
CA VAL A 123 14.45 -0.24 2.26
C VAL A 123 13.12 -0.77 1.74
N VAL A 124 12.53 -1.72 2.44
CA VAL A 124 11.14 -2.13 2.24
C VAL A 124 10.35 -1.92 3.51
N PHE A 125 9.15 -1.35 3.36
CA PHE A 125 8.22 -1.18 4.48
C PHE A 125 6.87 -1.81 4.13
N ILE A 126 6.55 -2.89 4.84
CA ILE A 126 5.26 -3.59 4.78
C ILE A 126 4.53 -3.29 6.08
N GLY A 127 3.68 -2.29 6.04
CA GLY A 127 2.99 -1.76 7.20
C GLY A 127 2.32 -0.43 6.86
N SER A 128 1.20 -0.14 7.52
CA SER A 128 0.48 1.16 7.55
C SER A 128 -0.97 0.90 7.87
N CYS A 129 -1.72 1.91 8.32
CA CYS A 129 -3.18 1.81 8.42
C CYS A 129 -3.88 1.45 7.09
N THR A 130 -3.19 1.57 5.95
CA THR A 130 -3.72 1.25 4.63
C THR A 130 -3.60 -0.25 4.30
N ASN A 131 -2.46 -0.88 4.62
CA ASN A 131 -2.07 -2.19 4.08
C ASN A 131 -1.32 -3.07 5.10
N SER A 132 -1.89 -3.26 6.28
CA SER A 132 -1.33 -4.12 7.35
C SER A 132 -2.39 -4.96 8.06
N ARG A 133 -3.47 -5.29 7.36
CA ARG A 133 -4.48 -6.25 7.83
C ARG A 133 -3.88 -7.66 7.80
N ILE A 134 -4.53 -8.61 8.46
CA ILE A 134 -4.06 -10.00 8.46
C ILE A 134 -3.96 -10.58 7.04
N SER A 135 -4.90 -10.25 6.14
CA SER A 135 -4.84 -10.65 4.73
C SER A 135 -3.60 -10.10 4.01
N ASP A 136 -3.21 -8.86 4.30
CA ASP A 136 -2.03 -8.22 3.71
C ASP A 136 -0.75 -8.94 4.16
N LEU A 137 -0.67 -9.26 5.46
CA LEU A 137 0.47 -9.99 6.05
C LEU A 137 0.55 -11.43 5.52
N ARG A 138 -0.57 -12.14 5.38
CA ARG A 138 -0.59 -13.49 4.79
C ARG A 138 -0.08 -13.49 3.34
N MET A 139 -0.53 -12.52 2.54
CA MET A 139 -0.05 -12.36 1.15
C MET A 139 1.46 -12.13 1.11
N ALA A 140 1.97 -11.21 1.93
CA ALA A 140 3.40 -10.96 2.02
C ALA A 140 4.15 -12.22 2.51
N ALA A 141 3.69 -12.88 3.57
CA ALA A 141 4.31 -14.09 4.11
C ALA A 141 4.42 -15.21 3.05
N GLY A 142 3.42 -15.36 2.17
CA GLY A 142 3.49 -16.32 1.05
C GLY A 142 4.67 -16.05 0.09
N VAL A 143 5.05 -14.80 -0.10
CA VAL A 143 6.25 -14.43 -0.89
C VAL A 143 7.54 -14.65 -0.09
N PHE A 144 7.52 -14.39 1.22
CA PHE A 144 8.70 -14.54 2.08
C PHE A 144 9.03 -16.00 2.42
N SER A 145 8.03 -16.89 2.45
CA SER A 145 8.18 -18.30 2.85
C SER A 145 9.28 -19.01 2.05
N GLY A 146 10.28 -19.54 2.76
CA GLY A 146 11.42 -20.24 2.16
C GLY A 146 12.42 -19.34 1.42
N ARG A 147 12.27 -18.02 1.48
CA ARG A 147 13.14 -17.03 0.81
C ARG A 147 13.82 -16.13 1.86
N LYS A 148 14.84 -15.39 1.43
CA LYS A 148 15.57 -14.42 2.27
C LYS A 148 15.42 -13.03 1.66
N VAL A 149 15.36 -12.02 2.54
CA VAL A 149 15.53 -10.62 2.16
C VAL A 149 16.89 -10.47 1.47
N ALA A 150 16.92 -9.69 0.40
CA ALA A 150 18.14 -9.46 -0.37
C ALA A 150 19.22 -8.75 0.46
N ASP A 151 20.48 -9.08 0.19
CA ASP A 151 21.62 -8.50 0.87
C ASP A 151 21.62 -6.97 0.77
N GLY A 152 21.79 -6.30 1.91
CA GLY A 152 21.80 -4.84 2.00
C GLY A 152 20.43 -4.17 2.04
N VAL A 153 19.33 -4.92 1.90
CA VAL A 153 17.98 -4.36 2.01
C VAL A 153 17.44 -4.45 3.42
N ARG A 154 17.13 -3.30 4.02
CA ARG A 154 16.44 -3.24 5.30
C ARG A 154 14.95 -3.43 5.09
N THR A 155 14.36 -4.50 5.64
CA THR A 155 12.91 -4.75 5.49
C THR A 155 12.21 -4.68 6.83
N LEU A 156 11.23 -3.79 6.97
CA LEU A 156 10.39 -3.64 8.14
C LEU A 156 8.98 -4.20 7.87
N VAL A 157 8.48 -5.02 8.78
CA VAL A 157 7.10 -5.50 8.77
C VAL A 157 6.38 -5.04 10.03
N VAL A 158 5.30 -4.26 9.85
CA VAL A 158 4.58 -3.58 10.93
C VAL A 158 3.08 -3.92 10.87
N PRO A 159 2.56 -4.70 11.84
CA PRO A 159 1.13 -5.00 11.92
C PRO A 159 0.27 -3.77 12.17
N GLY A 160 -0.97 -3.79 11.68
CA GLY A 160 -1.87 -2.63 11.79
C GLY A 160 -2.46 -2.38 13.16
N SER A 161 -2.45 -3.38 14.04
CA SER A 161 -2.90 -3.28 15.43
C SER A 161 -2.31 -4.42 16.27
N HIS A 162 -2.45 -4.32 17.60
CA HIS A 162 -2.07 -5.41 18.50
C HIS A 162 -2.87 -6.69 18.25
N ASP A 163 -4.14 -6.60 17.85
CA ASP A 163 -4.94 -7.78 17.54
C ASP A 163 -4.46 -8.46 16.26
N ILE A 164 -4.13 -7.69 15.22
CA ILE A 164 -3.54 -8.24 14.00
C ILE A 164 -2.17 -8.87 14.27
N LYS A 165 -1.35 -8.23 15.12
CA LYS A 165 -0.05 -8.80 15.52
C LYS A 165 -0.22 -10.14 16.24
N LYS A 166 -1.07 -10.20 17.27
CA LYS A 166 -1.37 -11.44 18.01
C LYS A 166 -1.87 -12.53 17.06
N GLN A 167 -2.75 -12.18 16.14
CA GLN A 167 -3.26 -13.12 15.15
C GLN A 167 -2.14 -13.61 14.22
N ALA A 168 -1.33 -12.71 13.67
CA ALA A 168 -0.20 -13.06 12.80
C ALA A 168 0.83 -13.96 13.51
N GLU A 169 1.12 -13.69 14.78
CA GLU A 169 2.02 -14.51 15.62
C GLU A 169 1.40 -15.89 15.92
N SER A 170 0.10 -15.97 16.18
CA SER A 170 -0.59 -17.26 16.36
C SER A 170 -0.62 -18.12 15.09
N GLU A 171 -0.57 -17.47 13.91
CA GLU A 171 -0.48 -18.11 12.61
C GLU A 171 0.97 -18.39 12.17
N GLY A 172 1.97 -17.99 12.97
CA GLY A 172 3.40 -18.17 12.67
C GLY A 172 3.94 -17.26 11.57
N LEU A 173 3.20 -16.22 11.15
CA LEU A 173 3.62 -15.32 10.09
C LEU A 173 4.85 -14.49 10.51
N ASP A 174 4.95 -14.15 11.79
CA ASP A 174 6.09 -13.42 12.34
C ASP A 174 7.40 -14.20 12.18
N GLN A 175 7.36 -15.53 12.35
CA GLN A 175 8.51 -16.40 12.17
C GLN A 175 8.95 -16.41 10.72
N ILE A 176 8.03 -16.51 9.76
CA ILE A 176 8.34 -16.43 8.32
C ILE A 176 9.10 -15.13 8.00
N PHE A 177 8.64 -13.98 8.51
CA PHE A 177 9.31 -12.71 8.28
C PHE A 177 10.69 -12.65 8.95
N LYS A 178 10.80 -13.06 10.21
CA LYS A 178 12.07 -13.06 10.96
C LYS A 178 13.10 -14.00 10.34
N GLU A 179 12.68 -15.21 9.97
CA GLU A 179 13.52 -16.20 9.31
C GLU A 179 14.03 -15.68 7.98
N ALA A 180 13.20 -14.96 7.22
CA ALA A 180 13.64 -14.32 5.98
C ALA A 180 14.62 -13.16 6.19
N GLY A 181 14.79 -12.67 7.42
CA GLY A 181 15.68 -11.55 7.77
C GLY A 181 14.99 -10.20 7.85
N ALA A 182 13.64 -10.16 7.85
CA ALA A 182 12.90 -8.93 8.06
C ALA A 182 12.74 -8.58 9.54
N GLU A 183 12.64 -7.29 9.84
CA GLU A 183 12.37 -6.76 11.16
C GLU A 183 10.87 -6.84 11.47
N TRP A 184 10.47 -7.74 12.37
CA TRP A 184 9.10 -7.79 12.90
C TRP A 184 8.91 -6.74 14.00
N ARG A 185 8.13 -5.69 13.73
CA ARG A 185 7.98 -4.53 14.61
C ARG A 185 6.71 -4.59 15.48
N GLU A 186 6.63 -3.65 16.42
CA GLU A 186 5.41 -3.37 17.17
C GLU A 186 4.43 -2.53 16.34
N PRO A 187 3.10 -2.69 16.54
CA PRO A 187 2.11 -1.93 15.80
C PRO A 187 2.26 -0.42 16.05
N GLY A 188 2.24 0.35 14.98
CA GLY A 188 2.37 1.80 15.03
C GLY A 188 2.57 2.42 13.66
N CYS A 189 2.60 3.75 13.58
CA CYS A 189 2.78 4.41 12.29
C CYS A 189 4.18 4.17 11.68
N SER A 190 5.23 4.01 12.50
CA SER A 190 6.59 3.64 12.06
C SER A 190 7.03 4.49 10.86
N MET A 191 7.59 3.87 9.81
CA MET A 191 8.11 4.54 8.62
C MET A 191 7.02 5.26 7.82
N CYS A 192 5.74 4.91 7.95
CA CYS A 192 4.63 5.58 7.25
C CYS A 192 4.65 7.11 7.47
N ILE A 193 5.17 7.54 8.63
CA ILE A 193 5.34 8.96 9.01
C ILE A 193 6.73 9.24 9.61
N ALA A 194 7.73 8.42 9.32
CA ALA A 194 9.11 8.61 9.78
C ALA A 194 9.24 8.72 11.32
N MET A 195 8.58 7.81 12.04
CA MET A 195 8.56 7.79 13.53
C MET A 195 9.33 6.60 14.09
N ASN A 196 9.61 6.64 15.40
CA ASN A 196 10.26 5.55 16.14
C ASN A 196 11.68 5.19 15.63
N GLY A 197 12.34 6.11 14.93
CA GLY A 197 13.65 5.88 14.32
C GLY A 197 13.57 5.17 12.95
N ASP A 198 12.39 4.83 12.47
CA ASP A 198 12.19 4.20 11.16
C ASP A 198 12.15 5.29 10.08
N ASN A 199 13.32 5.72 9.64
CA ASN A 199 13.52 6.75 8.62
C ASN A 199 14.38 6.24 7.47
N LEU A 200 14.18 6.84 6.30
CA LEU A 200 15.09 6.77 5.18
C LEU A 200 16.20 7.80 5.33
N GLU A 201 17.41 7.40 4.98
CA GLU A 201 18.54 8.29 4.80
C GLU A 201 18.50 8.97 3.43
N PRO A 202 19.15 10.15 3.27
CA PRO A 202 19.20 10.84 1.99
C PRO A 202 19.71 9.95 0.85
N GLY A 203 18.94 9.89 -0.24
CA GLY A 203 19.28 9.11 -1.43
C GLY A 203 18.82 7.65 -1.41
N GLN A 204 18.39 7.12 -0.26
CA GLN A 204 17.84 5.76 -0.20
C GLN A 204 16.52 5.66 -0.95
N TYR A 205 16.33 4.54 -1.66
CA TYR A 205 15.08 4.16 -2.27
C TYR A 205 14.32 3.18 -1.40
N ALA A 206 13.01 3.40 -1.27
CA ALA A 206 12.11 2.52 -0.56
C ALA A 206 10.96 2.05 -1.42
N VAL A 207 10.54 0.80 -1.23
CA VAL A 207 9.21 0.33 -1.63
C VAL A 207 8.36 0.19 -0.38
N SER A 208 7.24 0.90 -0.35
CA SER A 208 6.45 1.14 0.86
C SER A 208 4.98 0.83 0.60
N THR A 209 4.34 0.15 1.55
CA THR A 209 2.89 -0.09 1.52
C THR A 209 2.12 1.03 2.24
N SER A 210 2.74 2.20 2.45
CA SER A 210 2.03 3.39 2.93
C SER A 210 1.10 3.97 1.85
N ASN A 211 0.35 5.00 2.20
CA ASN A 211 -0.50 5.74 1.26
C ASN A 211 0.11 7.07 0.79
N ARG A 212 1.29 7.46 1.30
CA ARG A 212 1.90 8.76 1.01
C ARG A 212 3.40 8.67 0.87
N ASN A 213 3.91 9.22 -0.23
CA ASN A 213 5.33 9.34 -0.56
C ASN A 213 5.74 10.79 -0.89
N PHE A 214 5.09 11.77 -0.26
CA PHE A 214 5.51 13.17 -0.34
C PHE A 214 6.98 13.33 0.07
N GLU A 215 7.68 14.29 -0.54
CA GLU A 215 9.08 14.58 -0.24
C GLU A 215 9.30 14.72 1.28
N GLY A 216 10.23 13.94 1.83
CA GLY A 216 10.54 13.96 3.27
C GLY A 216 9.59 13.16 4.17
N ARG A 217 8.50 12.57 3.64
CA ARG A 217 7.47 11.90 4.44
C ARG A 217 7.98 10.71 5.24
N GLN A 218 8.90 9.93 4.68
CA GLN A 218 9.50 8.75 5.32
C GLN A 218 10.95 9.00 5.74
N GLY A 219 11.41 10.25 5.72
CA GLY A 219 12.81 10.63 5.96
C GLY A 219 13.27 11.70 4.96
N LYS A 220 14.03 12.69 5.44
CA LYS A 220 14.47 13.82 4.61
C LYS A 220 15.41 13.33 3.50
N GLY A 221 15.01 13.54 2.25
CA GLY A 221 15.78 13.14 1.08
C GLY A 221 15.68 11.65 0.71
N GLY A 222 14.86 10.89 1.44
CA GLY A 222 14.51 9.52 1.05
C GLY A 222 13.52 9.50 -0.12
N ARG A 223 13.64 8.50 -0.98
CA ARG A 223 12.87 8.36 -2.22
C ARG A 223 11.94 7.16 -2.09
N THR A 224 10.63 7.37 -2.20
CA THR A 224 9.66 6.31 -1.88
C THR A 224 8.75 6.00 -3.05
N PHE A 225 8.69 4.72 -3.39
CA PHE A 225 7.68 4.12 -4.25
C PHE A 225 6.58 3.50 -3.40
N LEU A 226 5.32 3.89 -3.64
CA LEU A 226 4.16 3.23 -3.06
C LEU A 226 3.81 2.01 -3.90
N ALA A 227 3.55 0.89 -3.23
CA ALA A 227 3.14 -0.35 -3.88
C ALA A 227 2.27 -1.23 -2.97
N SER A 228 1.72 -2.30 -3.54
CA SER A 228 0.97 -3.31 -2.80
C SER A 228 1.88 -4.13 -1.86
N PRO A 229 1.32 -4.83 -0.84
CA PRO A 229 2.08 -5.78 -0.01
C PRO A 229 2.84 -6.84 -0.81
N LEU A 230 2.24 -7.37 -1.88
CA LEU A 230 2.88 -8.37 -2.74
C LEU A 230 4.08 -7.78 -3.49
N THR A 231 3.92 -6.59 -4.07
CA THR A 231 5.01 -5.89 -4.78
C THR A 231 6.14 -5.51 -3.83
N ALA A 232 5.82 -5.01 -2.63
CA ALA A 232 6.80 -4.70 -1.61
C ALA A 232 7.55 -5.96 -1.14
N ALA A 233 6.84 -7.06 -0.92
CA ALA A 233 7.45 -8.33 -0.58
C ALA A 233 8.38 -8.85 -1.68
N ALA A 234 7.96 -8.76 -2.95
CA ALA A 234 8.81 -9.12 -4.08
C ALA A 234 10.10 -8.28 -4.12
N ALA A 235 9.99 -6.97 -3.90
CA ALA A 235 11.14 -6.08 -3.84
C ALA A 235 12.08 -6.40 -2.67
N ALA A 236 11.55 -6.83 -1.51
CA ALA A 236 12.37 -7.24 -0.37
C ALA A 236 13.24 -8.45 -0.69
N ILE A 237 12.66 -9.44 -1.39
CA ILE A 237 13.35 -10.69 -1.73
C ILE A 237 14.39 -10.49 -2.85
N THR A 238 14.14 -9.59 -3.81
CA THR A 238 15.02 -9.41 -4.97
C THR A 238 15.97 -8.22 -4.86
N GLY A 239 15.76 -7.33 -3.88
CA GLY A 239 16.54 -6.12 -3.66
C GLY A 239 16.34 -5.03 -4.72
N LYS A 240 15.24 -5.11 -5.46
CA LYS A 240 14.91 -4.17 -6.54
C LYS A 240 13.41 -4.18 -6.83
N VAL A 241 12.90 -3.12 -7.44
CA VAL A 241 11.51 -3.08 -7.92
C VAL A 241 11.27 -4.28 -8.84
N THR A 242 10.29 -5.10 -8.49
CA THR A 242 10.03 -6.40 -9.12
C THR A 242 8.54 -6.63 -9.26
N ASP A 243 8.12 -7.17 -10.40
CA ASP A 243 6.76 -7.63 -10.60
C ASP A 243 6.48 -8.85 -9.70
N PRO A 244 5.51 -8.77 -8.77
CA PRO A 244 5.24 -9.86 -7.85
C PRO A 244 4.77 -11.14 -8.56
N ARG A 245 4.19 -11.05 -9.76
CA ARG A 245 3.75 -12.21 -10.54
C ARG A 245 4.90 -13.18 -10.80
N SER A 246 6.12 -12.68 -10.96
CA SER A 246 7.32 -13.51 -11.19
C SER A 246 7.69 -14.44 -10.03
N LEU A 247 7.20 -14.17 -8.81
CA LEU A 247 7.47 -14.98 -7.60
C LEU A 247 6.26 -15.78 -7.12
N LEU A 248 5.07 -15.50 -7.67
CA LEU A 248 3.80 -16.15 -7.32
C LEU A 248 3.43 -17.29 -8.29
N LEU A 249 4.06 -17.33 -9.46
CA LEU A 249 3.84 -18.35 -10.50
C LEU A 249 4.70 -19.62 -10.31
N SER A 250 5.24 -19.86 -9.10
CA SER A 250 6.00 -21.07 -8.75
C SER A 250 5.17 -22.08 -7.99
#